data_AF-A0A2I1YJD6-F1
#
_entry.id   AF-A0A2I1YJD6-F1
#
_cell.length_a   1.000
_cell.length_b   1.000
_cell.length_c   1.000
_cell.angle_alpha   90.00
_cell.angle_beta   90.00
_cell.angle_gamma   90.00
#
_symmetry.space_group_name_H-M   'P 1'
#
loop_
_entity.id
_entity.type
_entity.pdbx_description
1 polymer ?
#
loop_
_entity_poly.entity_id
_entity_poly.type
_entity_poly.pdbx_seq_one_letter_code
_entity_poly.pdbx_strand_id
1 'polypeptide(L)'
;MEKETMGTVISVTKQWWLKINNKSTRVHAMDGATFPFLIKVKYEVNGKSYTRRKWISAGNNVPNKESMVHVFYCQDNPSKSRIVL
;
A
#
# COMPACT_ATOMS: atom_id res chain seq x y z
N MET A 1 -1.98 23.39 -1.69
CA MET A 1 -3.08 22.92 -0.81
C MET A 1 -3.30 21.43 -1.06
N GLU A 2 -3.41 20.61 -0.02
CA GLU A 2 -3.71 19.18 -0.19
C GLU A 2 -5.21 18.98 -0.42
N LYS A 3 -5.55 18.13 -1.39
CA LYS A 3 -6.92 17.70 -1.67
C LYS A 3 -7.04 16.20 -1.48
N GLU A 4 -8.24 15.76 -1.17
CA GLU A 4 -8.57 14.36 -0.94
C GLU A 4 -9.34 13.79 -2.13
N THR A 5 -9.03 12.55 -2.47
CA THR A 5 -9.80 11.75 -3.44
C THR A 5 -9.79 10.29 -3.02
N MET A 6 -10.72 9.52 -3.57
CA MET A 6 -10.78 8.08 -3.40
C MET A 6 -9.92 7.40 -4.47
N GLY A 7 -9.05 6.49 -4.05
CA GLY A 7 -8.28 5.64 -4.93
C GLY A 7 -8.68 4.17 -4.78
N THR A 8 -8.56 3.40 -5.86
CA THR A 8 -8.82 1.97 -5.87
C THR A 8 -7.49 1.21 -5.87
N VAL A 9 -7.36 0.22 -4.99
CA VAL A 9 -6.19 -0.68 -4.98
C VAL A 9 -6.25 -1.59 -6.20
N ILE A 10 -5.32 -1.42 -7.15
CA ILE A 10 -5.28 -2.22 -8.38
C ILE A 10 -4.35 -3.44 -8.27
N SER A 11 -3.41 -3.42 -7.34
CA SER A 11 -2.47 -4.51 -7.13
C SER A 11 -1.97 -4.53 -5.68
N VAL A 12 -1.83 -5.74 -5.15
CA VAL A 12 -1.28 -6.02 -3.82
C VAL A 12 -0.22 -7.10 -4.01
N THR A 13 1.05 -6.75 -3.81
CA THR A 13 2.17 -7.68 -4.01
C THR A 13 2.88 -7.93 -2.69
N LYS A 14 2.83 -9.18 -2.22
CA LYS A 14 3.60 -9.64 -1.07
C LYS A 14 5.09 -9.67 -1.40
N GLN A 15 5.92 -9.07 -0.55
CA GLN A 15 7.37 -9.01 -0.75
C GLN A 15 8.02 -10.24 -0.10
N TRP A 16 7.92 -11.40 -0.76
CA TRP A 16 8.43 -12.68 -0.25
C TRP A 16 9.93 -12.70 0.07
N TRP A 17 10.71 -11.86 -0.60
CA TRP A 17 12.15 -11.74 -0.40
C TRP A 17 12.51 -11.10 0.95
N LEU A 18 11.60 -10.35 1.58
CA LEU A 18 11.82 -9.70 2.87
C LEU A 18 10.99 -10.36 3.96
N LYS A 19 11.56 -11.42 4.54
CA LYS A 19 10.96 -12.17 5.64
C LYS A 19 11.35 -11.56 6.99
N ILE A 20 10.35 -11.13 7.76
CA ILE A 20 10.53 -10.63 9.13
C ILE A 20 10.11 -11.73 10.11
N ASN A 21 11.02 -12.17 10.98
CA ASN A 21 10.74 -13.18 11.99
C ASN A 21 10.39 -12.49 13.31
N ASN A 22 9.19 -12.75 13.82
CA ASN A 22 8.72 -12.12 15.07
C ASN A 22 8.93 -13.01 16.30
N LYS A 23 9.44 -14.23 16.11
CA LYS A 23 9.76 -15.19 17.19
C LYS A 23 11.27 -15.36 17.32
N SER A 24 11.74 -15.51 18.56
CA SER A 24 13.15 -15.79 18.89
C SER A 24 13.57 -17.20 18.46
N THR A 25 12.70 -18.20 18.68
CA THR A 25 12.89 -19.58 18.24
C THR A 25 11.79 -19.96 17.24
N ARG A 26 12.16 -20.72 16.20
CA ARG A 26 11.26 -21.15 15.12
C ARG A 26 11.28 -22.66 15.03
N VAL A 27 10.10 -23.28 14.99
CA VAL A 27 9.98 -24.74 14.86
C VAL A 27 10.06 -25.17 13.39
N HIS A 28 9.74 -24.27 12.45
CA HIS A 28 9.89 -24.47 11.02
C HIS A 28 10.13 -23.15 10.28
N ALA A 29 10.44 -23.21 8.98
CA ALA A 29 10.84 -22.05 8.20
C ALA A 29 9.82 -20.89 8.25
N MET A 30 8.52 -21.14 8.17
CA MET A 30 7.49 -20.09 8.15
C MET A 30 6.94 -19.73 9.54
N ASP A 31 7.45 -20.34 10.61
CA ASP A 31 6.95 -20.11 11.96
C ASP A 31 7.22 -18.66 12.41
N GLY A 32 6.15 -17.91 12.69
CA GLY A 32 6.22 -16.50 13.09
C GLY A 32 6.75 -15.57 11.99
N ALA A 33 6.76 -16.00 10.73
CA ALA A 33 7.22 -15.21 9.59
C ALA A 33 6.13 -14.24 9.11
N THR A 34 6.46 -12.96 9.04
CA THR A 34 5.63 -11.91 8.45
C THR A 34 6.36 -11.26 7.27
N PHE A 35 5.60 -10.69 6.35
CA PHE A 35 6.14 -10.09 5.12
C PHE A 35 5.51 -8.72 4.89
N PRO A 36 6.27 -7.74 4.42
CA PRO A 36 5.71 -6.49 3.97
C PRO A 36 5.00 -6.66 2.62
N PHE A 37 4.18 -5.68 2.29
CA PHE A 37 3.41 -5.64 1.06
C PHE A 37 3.67 -4.33 0.31
N LEU A 38 3.65 -4.39 -1.01
CA LEU A 38 3.64 -3.23 -1.87
C LEU A 38 2.28 -3.15 -2.54
N ILE A 39 1.52 -2.10 -2.26
CA ILE A 39 0.23 -1.84 -2.92
C ILE A 39 0.41 -0.81 -4.02
N LYS A 40 -0.38 -0.95 -5.08
CA LYS A 40 -0.53 0.06 -6.13
C LYS A 40 -1.97 0.53 -6.14
N VAL A 41 -2.16 1.84 -5.99
CA VAL A 41 -3.46 2.51 -5.97
C VAL A 41 -3.59 3.34 -7.23
N LYS A 42 -4.73 3.23 -7.91
CA LYS A 42 -5.13 4.09 -9.01
C LYS A 42 -6.15 5.10 -8.49
N TYR A 43 -5.99 6.36 -8.84
CA TYR A 43 -6.96 7.41 -8.51
C TYR A 43 -7.07 8.36 -9.69
N GLU A 44 -8.15 9.14 -9.73
CA GLU A 44 -8.44 10.07 -10.82
C GLU A 44 -8.56 11.49 -10.29
N VAL A 45 -7.95 12.43 -11.01
CA VAL A 45 -8.02 13.86 -10.72
C VAL A 45 -8.23 14.58 -12.04
N ASN A 46 -9.32 15.34 -12.16
CA ASN A 46 -9.66 16.16 -13.34
C ASN A 46 -9.62 15.37 -14.68
N GLY A 47 -10.18 14.15 -14.71
CA GLY A 47 -10.20 13.32 -15.91
C GLY A 47 -8.88 12.61 -16.24
N LYS A 48 -7.83 12.80 -15.43
CA LYS A 48 -6.53 12.15 -15.60
C LYS A 48 -6.31 11.09 -14.53
N SER A 49 -5.97 9.89 -14.99
CA SER A 49 -5.65 8.78 -14.09
C SER A 49 -4.20 8.86 -13.61
N TYR A 50 -4.01 8.62 -12.31
CA TYR A 50 -2.72 8.56 -11.64
C TYR A 50 -2.58 7.24 -10.92
N THR A 51 -1.33 6.81 -10.71
CA THR A 51 -1.06 5.65 -9.87
C THR A 51 0.02 5.97 -8.85
N ARG A 52 -0.15 5.45 -7.64
CA ARG A 52 0.81 5.60 -6.55
C ARG A 52 1.05 4.26 -5.89
N ARG A 53 2.32 4.00 -5.54
CA ARG A 53 2.70 2.83 -4.75
C ARG A 53 2.82 3.22 -3.27
N LYS A 54 2.40 2.35 -2.37
CA LYS A 54 2.66 2.48 -0.93
C LYS A 54 3.22 1.17 -0.39
N TRP A 55 4.28 1.31 0.38
CA TRP A 55 4.86 0.22 1.15
C TRP A 55 4.08 0.05 2.46
N ILE A 56 3.74 -1.19 2.78
CA ILE A 56 3.06 -1.58 4.02
C ILE A 56 4.02 -2.48 4.77
N SER A 57 4.45 -2.03 5.95
CA SER A 57 5.36 -2.78 6.81
C SER A 57 4.72 -4.09 7.28
N ALA A 58 5.54 -5.13 7.48
CA ALA A 58 5.04 -6.44 7.88
C ALA A 58 4.21 -6.36 9.18
N GLY A 59 3.16 -7.17 9.26
CA GLY A 59 2.26 -7.21 10.43
C GLY A 59 1.17 -6.14 10.44
N ASN A 60 1.19 -5.16 9.53
CA ASN A 60 0.08 -4.20 9.38
C ASN A 60 -1.04 -4.76 8.51
N ASN A 61 -2.24 -4.17 8.67
CA ASN A 61 -3.38 -4.47 7.81
C ASN A 61 -3.10 -4.05 6.37
N VAL A 62 -3.39 -4.96 5.44
CA VAL A 62 -3.20 -4.77 4.01
C VAL A 62 -4.58 -4.69 3.36
N PRO A 63 -4.93 -3.61 2.66
CA PRO A 63 -6.20 -3.54 1.95
C PRO A 63 -6.23 -4.58 0.84
N ASN A 64 -7.41 -5.13 0.56
CA ASN A 64 -7.58 -6.07 -0.53
C ASN A 64 -7.48 -5.36 -1.89
N LYS A 65 -7.24 -6.13 -2.94
CA LYS A 65 -7.42 -5.65 -4.31
C LYS A 65 -8.87 -5.15 -4.46
N GLU A 66 -9.06 -4.09 -5.24
CA GLU A 66 -10.34 -3.40 -5.48
C GLU A 66 -10.91 -2.64 -4.27
N SER A 67 -10.25 -2.67 -3.11
CA SER A 67 -10.65 -1.82 -1.98
C SER A 67 -10.41 -0.34 -2.27
N MET A 68 -11.28 0.51 -1.73
CA MET A 68 -11.12 1.97 -1.78
C MET A 68 -10.24 2.45 -0.63
N VAL A 69 -9.37 3.42 -0.92
CA VAL A 69 -8.45 4.03 0.04
C VAL A 69 -8.39 5.53 -0.16
N HIS A 70 -8.14 6.27 0.91
CA HIS A 70 -8.02 7.73 0.85
C HIS A 70 -6.66 8.14 0.28
N VAL A 71 -6.67 8.98 -0.75
CA VAL A 71 -5.48 9.53 -1.38
C VAL A 71 -5.49 11.05 -1.25
N PHE A 72 -4.51 11.57 -0.54
CA PHE A 72 -4.24 13.00 -0.48
C PHE A 72 -3.26 13.37 -1.57
N TYR A 73 -3.54 14.38 -2.37
CA TYR A 73 -2.68 14.84 -3.46
C TYR A 73 -2.49 16.36 -3.41
N CYS A 74 -1.34 16.82 -3.90
CA CYS A 74 -1.09 18.24 -4.06
C CYS A 74 -1.84 18.76 -5.29
N GLN A 75 -2.69 19.78 -5.13
CA GLN A 75 -3.48 20.32 -6.25
C GLN A 75 -2.63 20.81 -7.42
N ASP A 76 -1.49 21.46 -7.14
CA ASP A 76 -0.58 22.01 -8.16
C ASP A 76 0.19 20.91 -8.89
N ASN A 77 0.35 19.75 -8.25
CA ASN A 77 1.00 18.60 -8.84
C ASN A 77 0.39 17.29 -8.29
N PRO A 78 -0.67 16.77 -8.92
CA PRO A 78 -1.40 15.60 -8.43
C PRO A 78 -0.55 14.33 -8.31
N SER A 79 0.60 14.25 -9.00
CA SER A 79 1.53 13.12 -8.85
C SER A 79 2.14 13.03 -7.45
N LYS A 80 2.32 14.17 -6.78
CA LYS A 80 2.70 14.23 -5.37
C LYS A 80 1.48 13.87 -4.53
N SER A 81 1.46 12.60 -4.11
CA SER A 81 0.32 12.01 -3.42
C SER A 81 0.78 11.13 -2.25
N ARG A 82 -0.07 11.04 -1.24
CA ARG A 82 0.07 10.23 -0.04
C ARG A 82 -1.18 9.37 0.12
N ILE A 83 -0.98 8.07 0.24
CA ILE A 83 -2.07 7.12 0.50
C ILE A 83 -2.18 6.96 2.02
N VAL A 84 -3.40 7.08 2.56
CA VAL A 84 -3.74 6.79 3.96
C VAL A 84 -4.53 5.49 4.00
N LEU A 85 -4.14 4.59 4.90
CA LEU A 85 -4.72 3.26 5.09
C LEU A 85 -5.24 3.17 6.52
#